data_AF-A0A7S9PUB4-F1
#
_entry.id   AF-A0A7S9PUB4-F1
#
_cell.length_a   1.000
_cell.length_b   1.000
_cell.length_c   1.000
_cell.angle_alpha   90.00
_cell.angle_beta   90.00
_cell.angle_gamma   90.00
#
_symmetry.space_group_name_H-M   'P 1'
#
loop_
_entity.id
_entity.type
_entity.pdbx_description
1 polymer ?
#
loop_
_entity_poly.entity_id
_entity_poly.type
_entity_poly.pdbx_seq_one_letter_code
_entity_poly.pdbx_strand_id
1 'polypeptide(L)'
;MKSFNHLSSAIRVASSPLFEFSVNGTNGVKIHREALSDRFPELAELFRMDQTDEDFEIVAESFGFDTKSNQFSWGTQRLDIFGLFIQFVYTGEYTDMEPVSIELEVGQPCDTTYGQLVSMREKTRTYLLEKYGRIFPHFYDQTSHQIVSPSPDNKAWDNYGAIFGRHSAVFHFAKKRNLGTLCSFAIYKVQQLLLRLICFDVMVHQVVKFLGYFLGQITKEDDDCDHMVTTVVHFAACYANRFWANLHFTELIGSNKYLCYMFIHAVVNGAPKNVEEQPSE
;
A
#
# COMPACT_ATOMS: atom_id res chain seq x y z
N MET A 1 -26.72 22.58 -7.57
CA MET A 1 -27.28 21.95 -6.35
C MET A 1 -26.24 21.26 -5.43
N LYS A 2 -25.02 20.89 -5.85
CA LYS A 2 -24.00 20.27 -4.95
C LYS A 2 -23.46 21.19 -3.83
N SER A 3 -23.53 22.51 -4.00
CA SER A 3 -22.92 23.50 -3.07
C SER A 3 -23.58 23.58 -1.68
N PHE A 4 -24.88 23.27 -1.55
CA PHE A 4 -25.57 23.40 -0.26
C PHE A 4 -25.23 22.26 0.71
N ASN A 5 -24.93 21.07 0.21
CA ASN A 5 -24.58 19.92 1.06
C ASN A 5 -23.22 20.08 1.75
N HIS A 6 -22.27 20.77 1.12
CA HIS A 6 -20.94 21.00 1.70
C HIS A 6 -20.97 21.98 2.88
N LEU A 7 -21.77 23.05 2.80
CA LEU A 7 -21.92 24.02 3.88
C LEU A 7 -22.58 23.41 5.12
N SER A 8 -23.60 22.56 4.92
CA SER A 8 -24.25 21.85 6.03
C SER A 8 -23.29 20.89 6.74
N SER A 9 -22.42 20.19 6.00
CA SER A 9 -21.42 19.28 6.57
C SER A 9 -20.35 20.03 7.36
N ALA A 10 -19.82 21.14 6.84
CA ALA A 10 -18.79 21.92 7.51
C ALA A 10 -19.26 22.52 8.85
N ILE A 11 -20.48 23.05 8.89
CA ILE A 11 -21.09 23.59 10.12
C ILE A 11 -21.27 22.49 11.16
N ARG A 12 -21.79 21.32 10.74
CA ARG A 12 -21.94 20.16 11.63
C ARG A 12 -20.60 19.75 12.24
N VAL A 13 -19.56 19.61 11.42
CA VAL A 13 -18.21 19.23 11.89
C VAL A 13 -17.68 20.23 12.91
N ALA A 14 -17.73 21.53 12.61
CA ALA A 14 -17.20 22.58 13.48
C ALA A 14 -17.93 22.70 14.83
N SER A 15 -19.19 22.28 14.88
CA SER A 15 -20.00 22.26 16.11
C SER A 15 -19.83 20.98 16.96
N SER A 16 -19.13 19.96 16.43
CA SER A 16 -19.05 18.66 17.08
C SER A 16 -18.03 18.61 18.22
N PRO A 17 -18.21 17.70 19.20
CA PRO A 17 -17.24 17.49 20.27
C PRO A 17 -15.83 17.19 19.74
N LEU A 18 -14.81 17.64 20.47
CA LEU A 18 -13.42 17.37 20.15
C LEU A 18 -12.92 16.16 20.95
N PHE A 19 -12.27 15.22 20.27
CA PHE A 19 -11.45 14.19 20.91
C PHE A 19 -10.00 14.62 20.94
N GLU A 20 -9.34 14.34 22.07
CA GLU A 20 -7.92 14.60 22.25
C GLU A 20 -7.09 13.38 21.83
N PHE A 21 -5.94 13.65 21.22
CA PHE A 21 -4.97 12.65 20.78
C PHE A 21 -3.63 12.92 21.46
N SER A 22 -3.10 11.87 22.10
CA SER A 22 -1.71 11.81 22.56
C SER A 22 -0.87 11.06 21.52
N VAL A 23 0.08 11.76 20.92
CA VAL A 23 0.94 11.21 19.85
C VAL A 23 2.39 11.49 20.21
N ASN A 24 3.18 10.43 20.37
CA ASN A 24 4.59 10.47 20.72
C ASN A 24 4.86 11.28 22.01
N GLY A 25 4.01 11.12 23.02
CA GLY A 25 4.06 11.89 24.28
C GLY A 25 3.67 13.36 24.14
N THR A 26 3.34 13.81 22.92
CA THR A 26 2.79 15.15 22.68
C THR A 26 1.27 15.05 22.84
N ASN A 27 0.74 15.67 23.89
CA ASN A 27 -0.70 15.77 24.12
C ASN A 27 -1.27 16.99 23.39
N GLY A 28 -2.59 17.02 23.20
CA GLY A 28 -3.31 18.23 22.84
C GLY A 28 -3.71 18.38 21.37
N VAL A 29 -3.50 17.37 20.50
CA VAL A 29 -4.11 17.45 19.16
C VAL A 29 -5.59 17.11 19.27
N LYS A 30 -6.44 18.05 18.89
CA LYS A 30 -7.90 17.93 18.99
C LYS A 30 -8.51 17.74 17.62
N ILE A 31 -9.33 16.71 17.46
CA ILE A 31 -10.02 16.38 16.21
C ILE A 31 -11.52 16.29 16.47
N HIS A 32 -12.30 16.87 15.56
CA HIS A 32 -13.75 16.86 15.62
C HIS A 32 -14.31 15.44 15.46
N ARG A 33 -15.17 15.02 16.40
CA ARG A 33 -15.84 13.72 16.40
C ARG A 33 -16.55 13.45 15.08
N GLU A 34 -17.30 14.42 14.57
CA GLU A 34 -18.04 14.23 13.31
C GLU A 34 -17.11 14.06 12.10
N ALA A 35 -15.94 14.73 12.09
CA ALA A 35 -14.97 14.53 11.01
C ALA A 35 -14.38 13.10 11.02
N LEU A 36 -14.17 12.52 12.21
CA LEU A 36 -13.74 11.13 12.35
C LEU A 36 -14.86 10.18 11.92
N SER A 37 -16.08 10.35 12.45
CA SER A 37 -17.24 9.52 12.11
C SER A 37 -17.56 9.52 10.62
N ASP A 38 -17.47 10.68 9.97
CA ASP A 38 -17.77 10.85 8.55
C ASP A 38 -16.76 10.12 7.64
N ARG A 39 -15.57 9.81 8.14
CA ARG A 39 -14.48 9.19 7.37
C ARG A 39 -14.25 7.73 7.74
N PHE A 40 -14.56 7.37 8.98
CA PHE A 40 -14.30 6.04 9.53
C PHE A 40 -15.60 5.52 10.14
N PRO A 41 -16.40 4.77 9.36
CA PRO A 41 -17.61 4.13 9.87
C PRO A 41 -17.34 3.31 11.14
N GLU A 42 -16.17 2.71 11.24
CA GLU A 42 -15.75 1.89 12.38
C GLU A 42 -15.64 2.73 13.67
N LEU A 43 -15.15 3.96 13.57
CA LEU A 43 -15.14 4.91 14.69
C LEU A 43 -16.54 5.47 14.97
N ALA A 44 -17.37 5.67 13.94
CA ALA A 44 -18.74 6.12 14.13
C ALA A 44 -19.55 5.13 14.98
N GLU A 45 -19.34 3.83 14.78
CA GLU A 45 -19.93 2.78 15.60
C GLU A 45 -19.41 2.82 17.04
N LEU A 46 -18.09 2.91 17.25
CA LEU A 46 -17.51 3.09 18.59
C LEU A 46 -18.17 4.26 19.34
N PHE A 47 -18.39 5.39 18.66
CA PHE A 47 -18.98 6.56 19.31
C PHE A 47 -20.49 6.43 19.57
N ARG A 48 -21.18 5.46 18.97
CA ARG A 48 -22.60 5.17 19.20
C ARG A 48 -22.82 4.13 20.30
N MET A 49 -21.81 3.31 20.59
CA MET A 49 -21.87 2.32 21.66
C MET A 49 -22.15 2.98 23.02
N ASP A 50 -22.96 2.31 23.84
CA ASP A 50 -23.12 2.69 25.23
C ASP A 50 -21.83 2.39 25.98
N GLN A 51 -21.37 3.33 26.82
CA GLN A 51 -20.16 3.12 27.62
C GLN A 51 -20.34 2.02 28.67
N THR A 52 -21.58 1.63 28.98
CA THR A 52 -21.86 0.51 29.88
C THR A 52 -21.86 -0.85 29.17
N ASP A 53 -21.72 -0.88 27.85
CA ASP A 53 -21.62 -2.13 27.09
C ASP A 53 -20.33 -2.87 27.46
N GLU A 54 -20.43 -4.17 27.72
CA GLU A 54 -19.30 -5.01 28.12
C GLU A 54 -18.21 -5.04 27.05
N ASP A 55 -18.59 -4.87 25.77
CA ASP A 55 -17.66 -4.86 24.65
C ASP A 55 -17.05 -3.48 24.36
N PHE A 56 -17.57 -2.40 24.97
CA PHE A 56 -17.13 -1.03 24.67
C PHE A 56 -15.63 -0.85 24.91
N GLU A 57 -15.11 -1.33 26.03
CA GLU A 57 -13.69 -1.17 26.39
C GLU A 57 -12.79 -1.95 25.41
N ILE A 58 -13.19 -3.16 25.01
CA ILE A 58 -12.46 -3.99 24.04
C ILE A 58 -12.41 -3.30 22.68
N VAL A 59 -13.55 -2.80 22.20
CA VAL A 59 -13.62 -2.10 20.91
C VAL A 59 -12.81 -0.80 20.97
N ALA A 60 -12.97 0.00 22.02
CA ALA A 60 -12.23 1.24 22.25
C ALA A 60 -10.70 1.01 22.23
N GLU A 61 -10.22 0.02 22.97
CA GLU A 61 -8.79 -0.32 23.02
C GLU A 61 -8.24 -0.72 21.66
N SER A 62 -9.03 -1.38 20.82
CA SER A 62 -8.62 -1.76 19.45
C SER A 62 -8.34 -0.55 18.55
N PHE A 63 -8.96 0.61 18.83
CA PHE A 63 -8.68 1.89 18.16
C PHE A 63 -7.63 2.72 18.90
N GLY A 64 -7.12 2.23 20.03
CA GLY A 64 -6.23 2.97 20.93
C GLY A 64 -6.94 4.10 21.67
N PHE A 65 -8.25 3.97 21.93
CA PHE A 65 -9.02 4.91 22.74
C PHE A 65 -8.95 4.50 24.23
N ASP A 66 -8.45 5.40 25.08
CA ASP A 66 -8.45 5.23 26.53
C ASP A 66 -9.76 5.76 27.11
N THR A 67 -10.60 4.85 27.58
CA THR A 67 -11.93 5.14 28.14
C THR A 67 -11.86 5.97 29.42
N LYS A 68 -10.78 5.83 30.22
CA LYS A 68 -10.63 6.52 31.51
C LYS A 68 -10.25 7.99 31.32
N SER A 69 -9.36 8.25 30.37
CA SER A 69 -8.93 9.61 30.04
C SER A 69 -9.71 10.23 28.89
N ASN A 70 -10.62 9.48 28.26
CA ASN A 70 -11.48 9.90 27.15
C ASN A 70 -10.67 10.53 25.99
N GLN A 71 -9.55 9.91 25.65
CA GLN A 71 -8.62 10.35 24.61
C GLN A 71 -8.04 9.18 23.83
N PHE A 72 -7.56 9.44 22.60
CA PHE A 72 -6.80 8.46 21.82
C PHE A 72 -5.33 8.49 22.21
N SER A 73 -4.78 7.34 22.60
CA SER A 73 -3.39 7.15 23.00
C SER A 73 -2.62 6.40 21.92
N TRP A 74 -2.06 7.14 20.95
CA TRP A 74 -1.46 6.57 19.74
C TRP A 74 0.07 6.45 19.76
N GLY A 75 0.64 6.32 20.97
CA GLY A 75 2.02 5.87 21.23
C GLY A 75 3.11 6.54 20.39
N THR A 76 4.21 5.82 20.14
CA THR A 76 5.34 6.27 19.32
C THR A 76 4.99 6.27 17.82
N GLN A 77 4.16 7.21 17.41
CA GLN A 77 3.86 7.43 16.00
C GLN A 77 4.69 8.58 15.44
N ARG A 78 5.17 8.42 14.20
CA ARG A 78 5.80 9.53 13.47
C ARG A 78 4.77 10.63 13.21
N LEU A 79 5.10 11.85 13.60
CA LEU A 79 4.21 13.02 13.50
C LEU A 79 3.83 13.36 12.05
N ASP A 80 4.72 13.11 11.09
CA ASP A 80 4.46 13.34 9.67
C ASP A 80 3.36 12.44 9.10
N ILE A 81 3.30 11.19 9.54
CA ILE A 81 2.24 10.24 9.18
C ILE A 81 0.92 10.60 9.87
N PHE A 82 0.97 11.03 11.13
CA PHE A 82 -0.20 11.52 11.84
C PHE A 82 -0.77 12.79 11.17
N GLY A 83 0.10 13.66 10.65
CA GLY A 83 -0.31 14.81 9.83
C GLY A 83 -1.10 14.40 8.57
N LEU A 84 -0.68 13.35 7.86
CA LEU A 84 -1.42 12.83 6.70
C LEU A 84 -2.78 12.26 7.10
N PHE A 85 -2.87 11.60 8.26
CA PHE A 85 -4.14 11.16 8.81
C PHE A 85 -5.09 12.33 9.07
N ILE A 86 -4.61 13.42 9.70
CA ILE A 86 -5.43 14.62 9.92
C ILE A 86 -5.91 15.22 8.59
N GLN A 87 -5.03 15.33 7.59
CA GLN A 87 -5.42 15.79 6.26
C GLN A 87 -6.56 14.94 5.68
N PHE A 88 -6.44 13.61 5.78
CA PHE A 88 -7.44 12.68 5.30
C PHE A 88 -8.77 12.82 6.04
N VAL A 89 -8.74 12.98 7.36
CA VAL A 89 -9.94 13.21 8.18
C VAL A 89 -10.74 14.39 7.64
N TYR A 90 -10.10 15.55 7.46
CA TYR A 90 -10.84 16.76 7.08
C TYR A 90 -11.15 16.84 5.58
N THR A 91 -10.25 16.39 4.72
CA THR A 91 -10.36 16.63 3.28
C THR A 91 -10.85 15.41 2.49
N GLY A 92 -10.76 14.21 3.07
CA GLY A 92 -10.95 12.95 2.35
C GLY A 92 -9.75 12.57 1.47
N GLU A 93 -8.69 13.38 1.48
CA GLU A 93 -7.44 13.13 0.79
C GLU A 93 -6.24 13.42 1.69
N TYR A 94 -5.08 12.92 1.32
CA TYR A 94 -3.83 13.46 1.84
C TYR A 94 -2.88 13.68 0.66
N THR A 95 -2.14 14.77 0.74
CA THR A 95 -1.19 15.16 -0.30
C THR A 95 0.19 14.69 0.13
N ASP A 96 0.78 13.83 -0.68
CA ASP A 96 2.19 13.51 -0.54
C ASP A 96 3.03 14.37 -1.50
N MET A 97 4.35 14.29 -1.38
CA MET A 97 5.27 14.84 -2.36
C MET A 97 4.90 14.28 -3.74
N GLU A 98 4.61 15.17 -4.68
CA GLU A 98 4.42 14.73 -6.06
C GLU A 98 5.72 14.13 -6.57
N PRO A 99 5.67 12.99 -7.30
CA PRO A 99 6.86 12.49 -7.95
C PRO A 99 7.39 13.58 -8.86
N VAL A 100 8.68 13.90 -8.72
CA VAL A 100 9.34 14.83 -9.64
C VAL A 100 9.18 14.22 -11.03
N SER A 101 8.44 14.92 -11.89
CA SER A 101 8.18 14.46 -13.25
C SER A 101 9.52 14.29 -13.93
N ILE A 102 9.82 13.07 -14.33
CA ILE A 102 11.04 12.79 -15.05
C ILE A 102 10.72 13.16 -16.48
N GLU A 103 11.13 14.36 -16.86
CA GLU A 103 11.31 14.72 -18.27
C GLU A 103 12.40 13.78 -18.81
N LEU A 104 11.99 12.56 -19.16
CA LEU A 104 12.81 11.70 -19.97
C LEU A 104 13.00 12.45 -21.28
N GLU A 105 14.24 12.85 -21.56
CA GLU A 105 14.62 13.26 -22.91
C GLU A 105 14.08 12.19 -23.86
N VAL A 106 13.12 12.59 -24.69
CA VAL A 106 12.38 11.73 -25.62
C VAL A 106 13.38 11.22 -26.65
N GLY A 107 14.14 10.18 -26.31
CA GLY A 107 15.26 9.70 -27.10
C GLY A 107 15.23 8.21 -27.39
N GLN A 108 14.44 7.42 -26.67
CA GLN A 108 14.20 6.02 -27.01
C GLN A 108 12.71 5.71 -27.00
N PRO A 109 12.10 5.44 -28.17
CA PRO A 109 10.79 4.83 -28.22
C PRO A 109 10.82 3.55 -27.39
N CYS A 110 9.82 3.37 -26.53
CA CYS A 110 9.55 2.06 -25.96
C CYS A 110 9.04 1.20 -27.14
N ASP A 111 9.96 0.57 -27.88
CA ASP A 111 9.69 -0.22 -29.10
C ASP A 111 8.80 -1.46 -28.86
N THR A 112 8.31 -1.66 -27.63
CA THR A 112 7.45 -2.80 -27.32
C THR A 112 6.01 -2.50 -27.75
N THR A 113 5.64 -2.97 -28.93
CA THR A 113 4.24 -2.98 -29.37
C THR A 113 3.39 -3.89 -28.47
N TYR A 114 2.08 -3.62 -28.34
CA TYR A 114 1.16 -4.43 -27.53
C TYR A 114 1.24 -5.94 -27.86
N GLY A 115 1.40 -6.29 -29.15
CA GLY A 115 1.59 -7.67 -29.59
C GLY A 115 2.89 -8.33 -29.08
N GLN A 116 3.97 -7.56 -28.90
CA GLN A 116 5.22 -8.08 -28.32
C GLN A 116 5.10 -8.28 -26.81
N LEU A 117 4.33 -7.46 -26.10
CA LEU A 117 4.04 -7.68 -24.67
C LEU A 117 3.26 -8.98 -24.46
N VAL A 118 2.24 -9.24 -25.30
CA VAL A 118 1.46 -10.49 -25.28
C VAL A 118 2.34 -11.70 -25.62
N SER A 119 3.16 -11.61 -26.67
CA SER A 119 4.07 -12.70 -27.06
C SER A 119 5.13 -12.99 -26.00
N MET A 120 5.73 -11.97 -25.38
CA MET A 120 6.70 -12.17 -24.31
C MET A 120 6.04 -12.73 -23.04
N ARG A 121 4.82 -12.28 -22.71
CA ARG A 121 4.04 -12.80 -21.58
C ARG A 121 3.79 -14.30 -21.74
N GLU A 122 3.39 -14.74 -22.92
CA GLU A 122 3.13 -16.16 -23.18
C GLU A 122 4.42 -16.99 -23.17
N LYS A 123 5.52 -16.46 -23.72
CA LYS A 123 6.84 -17.12 -23.63
C LYS A 123 7.33 -17.26 -22.19
N THR A 124 7.15 -16.26 -21.34
CA THR A 124 7.55 -16.32 -19.93
C THR A 124 6.62 -17.20 -19.13
N ARG A 125 5.32 -17.19 -19.40
CA ARG A 125 4.37 -18.16 -18.83
C ARG A 125 4.81 -19.59 -19.15
N THR A 126 5.06 -19.90 -20.42
CA THR A 126 5.55 -21.21 -20.86
C THR A 126 6.89 -21.56 -20.22
N TYR A 127 7.85 -20.64 -20.21
CA TYR A 127 9.15 -20.84 -19.56
C TYR A 127 9.03 -21.12 -18.05
N LEU A 128 8.18 -20.38 -17.33
CA LEU A 128 7.98 -20.57 -15.90
C LEU A 128 7.29 -21.90 -15.59
N LEU A 129 6.30 -22.28 -16.40
CA LEU A 129 5.63 -23.57 -16.30
C LEU A 129 6.55 -24.74 -16.67
N GLU A 130 7.41 -24.58 -17.69
CA GLU A 130 8.40 -25.58 -18.11
C GLU A 130 9.55 -25.73 -17.11
N LYS A 131 10.04 -24.61 -16.54
CA LYS A 131 11.21 -24.59 -15.66
C LYS A 131 10.88 -24.86 -14.19
N TYR A 132 9.70 -24.46 -13.72
CA TYR A 132 9.32 -24.56 -12.31
C TYR A 132 8.07 -25.43 -12.07
N GLY A 133 7.43 -25.96 -13.12
CA GLY A 133 6.25 -26.84 -13.02
C GLY A 133 6.48 -28.21 -12.37
N ARG A 134 7.66 -28.47 -11.78
CA ARG A 134 7.98 -29.72 -11.06
C ARG A 134 8.81 -29.54 -9.78
N ILE A 135 8.80 -28.38 -9.13
CA ILE A 135 9.60 -28.20 -7.90
C ILE A 135 8.71 -28.04 -6.68
N PHE A 136 8.48 -29.15 -5.98
CA PHE A 136 8.76 -29.33 -4.55
C PHE A 136 8.90 -30.85 -4.29
N PRO A 137 10.06 -31.32 -3.79
CA PRO A 137 10.29 -31.28 -2.34
C PRO A 137 11.73 -30.89 -1.94
N HIS A 138 11.85 -30.44 -0.70
CA HIS A 138 13.06 -30.00 0.03
C HIS A 138 13.55 -28.58 -0.28
N PHE A 139 13.57 -27.73 0.75
CA PHE A 139 14.80 -27.35 1.47
C PHE A 139 14.46 -26.38 2.62
N TYR A 140 14.97 -26.76 3.80
CA TYR A 140 15.53 -25.90 4.83
C TYR A 140 17.03 -25.78 4.52
N ASP A 141 17.58 -24.57 4.52
CA ASP A 141 18.70 -24.17 5.39
C ASP A 141 18.93 -22.65 5.26
N GLN A 142 19.24 -21.99 6.37
CA GLN A 142 19.51 -20.55 6.47
C GLN A 142 21.01 -20.29 6.40
N THR A 143 21.44 -19.15 5.86
CA THR A 143 22.45 -18.29 6.52
C THR A 143 22.47 -16.88 5.91
N SER A 144 22.81 -15.93 6.78
CA SER A 144 22.69 -14.48 6.68
C SER A 144 23.78 -13.80 5.86
N HIS A 145 23.50 -12.59 5.36
CA HIS A 145 24.44 -11.46 5.39
C HIS A 145 23.69 -10.11 5.46
N GLN A 146 24.24 -9.22 6.30
CA GLN A 146 23.78 -7.86 6.55
C GLN A 146 24.04 -6.96 5.33
N ILE A 147 23.07 -6.10 4.99
CA ILE A 147 23.27 -5.01 4.04
C ILE A 147 23.29 -3.69 4.83
N VAL A 148 24.45 -3.05 4.84
CA VAL A 148 24.63 -1.64 5.23
C VAL A 148 24.13 -0.77 4.08
N SER A 149 23.14 0.10 4.33
CA SER A 149 22.65 1.07 3.35
C SER A 149 23.64 2.23 3.17
N PRO A 150 23.98 2.64 1.93
CA PRO A 150 24.72 3.87 1.69
C PRO A 150 23.80 5.11 1.67
N SER A 151 24.40 6.24 2.05
CA SER A 151 23.87 7.62 2.09
C SER A 151 23.28 8.09 0.75
N PRO A 152 22.25 8.97 0.72
CA PRO A 152 21.52 9.27 -0.50
C PRO A 152 22.22 10.33 -1.35
N ASP A 153 22.39 10.00 -2.63
CA ASP A 153 22.88 10.87 -3.70
C ASP A 153 21.65 11.22 -4.55
N ASN A 154 20.92 12.27 -4.14
CA ASN A 154 19.53 12.57 -4.55
C ASN A 154 19.29 12.62 -6.07
N LYS A 155 18.99 11.49 -6.69
CA LYS A 155 18.44 11.44 -8.06
C LYS A 155 16.91 11.47 -7.99
N ALA A 156 16.24 12.02 -9.01
CA ALA A 156 14.77 12.08 -9.06
C ALA A 156 14.08 10.72 -8.81
N TRP A 157 14.77 9.62 -9.13
CA TRP A 157 14.35 8.23 -8.90
C TRP A 157 14.35 7.82 -7.41
N ASP A 158 15.16 8.45 -6.55
CA ASP A 158 15.17 8.20 -5.10
C ASP A 158 13.90 8.70 -4.42
N ASN A 159 13.19 9.65 -5.05
CA ASN A 159 11.92 10.16 -4.53
C ASN A 159 10.81 9.10 -4.56
N TYR A 160 10.79 8.20 -5.55
CA TYR A 160 9.73 7.20 -5.66
C TYR A 160 9.76 6.21 -4.49
N GLY A 161 10.95 5.76 -4.08
CA GLY A 161 11.10 4.92 -2.89
C GLY A 161 10.57 5.61 -1.62
N ALA A 162 10.83 6.91 -1.47
CA ALA A 162 10.32 7.70 -0.36
C ALA A 162 8.78 7.84 -0.39
N ILE A 163 8.18 8.11 -1.55
CA ILE A 163 6.72 8.22 -1.72
C ILE A 163 6.05 6.87 -1.42
N PHE A 164 6.57 5.78 -1.99
CA PHE A 164 6.12 4.43 -1.70
C PHE A 164 6.22 4.09 -0.20
N GLY A 165 7.35 4.39 0.42
CA GLY A 165 7.58 4.18 1.85
C GLY A 165 6.64 5.00 2.73
N ARG A 166 6.21 6.18 2.27
CA ARG A 166 5.26 7.03 3.00
C ARG A 166 3.83 6.50 2.91
N HIS A 167 3.36 6.09 1.73
CA HIS A 167 2.06 5.42 1.61
C HIS A 167 2.03 4.09 2.38
N SER A 168 3.15 3.35 2.39
CA SER A 168 3.35 2.17 3.23
C SER A 168 3.17 2.50 4.71
N ALA A 169 3.84 3.55 5.19
CA ALA A 169 3.75 3.96 6.58
C ALA A 169 2.33 4.41 6.96
N VAL A 170 1.59 5.08 6.06
CA VAL A 170 0.17 5.41 6.27
C VAL A 170 -0.69 4.15 6.34
N PHE A 171 -0.46 3.17 5.46
CA PHE A 171 -1.16 1.89 5.49
C PHE A 171 -0.95 1.16 6.82
N HIS A 172 0.30 0.98 7.27
CA HIS A 172 0.59 0.36 8.55
C HIS A 172 0.02 1.13 9.74
N PHE A 173 0.08 2.47 9.68
CA PHE A 173 -0.53 3.34 10.69
C PHE A 173 -2.03 3.11 10.81
N ALA A 174 -2.73 3.09 9.69
CA ALA A 174 -4.17 2.91 9.60
C ALA A 174 -4.59 1.52 10.07
N LYS A 175 -3.85 0.51 9.61
CA LYS A 175 -4.09 -0.89 9.93
C LYS A 175 -3.97 -1.18 11.42
N LYS A 176 -2.90 -0.70 12.07
CA LYS A 176 -2.70 -0.86 13.52
C LYS A 176 -3.86 -0.31 14.37
N ARG A 177 -4.70 0.55 13.78
CA ARG A 177 -5.81 1.27 14.44
C ARG A 177 -7.17 0.90 13.82
N ASN A 178 -7.25 -0.19 13.05
CA ASN A 178 -8.47 -0.64 12.39
C ASN A 178 -9.17 0.44 11.54
N LEU A 179 -8.40 1.33 10.90
CA LEU A 179 -8.90 2.41 10.05
C LEU A 179 -9.00 1.96 8.59
N GLY A 180 -9.94 1.06 8.29
CA GLY A 180 -10.07 0.37 6.99
C GLY A 180 -10.11 1.32 5.79
N THR A 181 -10.89 2.39 5.90
CA THR A 181 -11.00 3.41 4.83
C THR A 181 -9.66 4.04 4.46
N LEU A 182 -8.79 4.31 5.45
CA LEU A 182 -7.46 4.88 5.20
C LEU A 182 -6.47 3.83 4.64
N CYS A 183 -6.60 2.57 5.05
CA CYS A 183 -5.86 1.46 4.43
C CYS A 183 -6.16 1.36 2.93
N SER A 184 -7.44 1.33 2.56
CA SER A 184 -7.87 1.28 1.15
C SER A 184 -7.39 2.48 0.37
N PHE A 185 -7.43 3.68 0.95
CA PHE A 185 -6.95 4.90 0.29
C PHE A 185 -5.43 4.89 0.09
N ALA A 186 -4.65 4.39 1.06
CA ALA A 186 -3.21 4.21 0.90
C ALA A 186 -2.86 3.22 -0.22
N ILE A 187 -3.58 2.09 -0.32
CA ILE A 187 -3.44 1.14 -1.42
C ILE A 187 -3.77 1.81 -2.76
N TYR A 188 -4.87 2.56 -2.83
CA TYR A 188 -5.25 3.31 -4.02
C TYR A 188 -4.14 4.27 -4.46
N LYS A 189 -3.52 5.03 -3.54
CA LYS A 189 -2.39 5.91 -3.87
C LYS A 189 -1.19 5.13 -4.41
N VAL A 190 -0.88 3.97 -3.85
CA VAL A 190 0.17 3.07 -4.38
C VAL A 190 -0.18 2.56 -5.78
N GLN A 191 -1.43 2.18 -6.04
CA GLN A 191 -1.89 1.78 -7.38
C GLN A 191 -1.73 2.91 -8.39
N GLN A 192 -2.13 4.13 -8.04
CA GLN A 192 -1.94 5.31 -8.89
C GLN A 192 -0.45 5.57 -9.17
N LEU A 193 0.41 5.38 -8.17
CA LEU A 193 1.85 5.51 -8.36
C LEU A 193 2.40 4.45 -9.31
N LEU A 194 2.02 3.19 -9.12
CA LEU A 194 2.41 2.08 -10.00
C LEU A 194 1.95 2.29 -11.45
N LEU A 195 0.73 2.81 -11.67
CA LEU A 195 0.21 3.12 -13.00
C LEU A 195 1.00 4.24 -13.70
N ARG A 196 1.51 5.22 -12.94
CA ARG A 196 2.34 6.32 -13.47
C ARG A 196 3.76 5.87 -13.78
N LEU A 197 4.24 4.83 -13.13
CA LEU A 197 5.48 4.15 -13.46
C LEU A 197 5.29 3.33 -14.74
N ILE A 198 5.14 3.99 -15.89
CA ILE A 198 5.34 3.36 -17.20
C ILE A 198 6.65 2.57 -17.06
N CYS A 199 6.64 1.25 -17.28
CA CYS A 199 7.69 0.33 -16.82
C CYS A 199 9.06 0.51 -17.52
N PHE A 200 9.67 1.69 -17.47
CA PHE A 200 11.08 1.86 -17.76
C PHE A 200 11.89 0.90 -16.87
N ASP A 201 12.97 0.35 -17.41
CA ASP A 201 13.77 -0.66 -16.69
C ASP A 201 14.29 -0.14 -15.34
N VAL A 202 14.58 1.18 -15.26
CA VAL A 202 14.97 1.86 -14.02
C VAL A 202 13.87 1.80 -12.95
N MET A 203 12.59 1.78 -13.35
CA MET A 203 11.43 1.74 -12.45
C MET A 203 11.10 0.36 -11.93
N VAL A 204 11.46 -0.70 -12.67
CA VAL A 204 11.39 -2.07 -12.16
C VAL A 204 12.21 -2.19 -10.88
N HIS A 205 13.44 -1.68 -10.88
CA HIS A 205 14.32 -1.74 -9.70
C HIS A 205 13.73 -1.04 -8.46
N GLN A 206 13.02 0.08 -8.64
CA GLN A 206 12.37 0.78 -7.52
C GLN A 206 11.21 -0.02 -6.94
N VAL A 207 10.40 -0.65 -7.80
CA VAL A 207 9.31 -1.54 -7.35
C VAL A 207 9.87 -2.78 -6.64
N VAL A 208 10.99 -3.33 -7.10
CA VAL A 208 11.68 -4.45 -6.44
C VAL A 208 12.19 -4.05 -5.05
N LYS A 209 12.85 -2.89 -4.92
CA LYS A 209 13.27 -2.35 -3.62
C LYS A 209 12.08 -2.17 -2.68
N PHE A 210 10.98 -1.65 -3.19
CA PHE A 210 9.75 -1.45 -2.42
C PHE A 210 9.16 -2.77 -1.93
N LEU A 211 9.06 -3.78 -2.80
CA LEU A 211 8.66 -5.15 -2.42
C LEU A 211 9.58 -5.70 -1.34
N GLY A 212 10.90 -5.57 -1.50
CA GLY A 212 11.88 -6.04 -0.52
C GLY A 212 11.73 -5.36 0.84
N TYR A 213 11.53 -4.04 0.85
CA TYR A 213 11.25 -3.29 2.08
C TYR A 213 9.98 -3.80 2.77
N PHE A 214 8.88 -3.91 2.02
CA PHE A 214 7.60 -4.35 2.57
C PHE A 214 7.67 -5.75 3.17
N LEU A 215 8.28 -6.69 2.45
CA LEU A 215 8.45 -8.07 2.93
C LEU A 215 9.31 -8.14 4.18
N GLY A 216 10.29 -7.23 4.34
CA GLY A 216 11.06 -7.11 5.57
C GLY A 216 10.26 -6.60 6.77
N GLN A 217 9.13 -5.92 6.54
CA GLN A 217 8.22 -5.43 7.57
C GLN A 217 7.09 -6.42 7.92
N ILE A 218 6.80 -7.40 7.06
CA ILE A 218 5.82 -8.44 7.35
C ILE A 218 6.39 -9.31 8.48
N THR A 219 5.91 -9.10 9.70
CA THR A 219 6.10 -10.04 10.79
C THR A 219 5.22 -11.26 10.54
N LYS A 220 5.62 -12.43 11.06
CA LYS A 220 4.89 -13.71 10.87
C LYS A 220 3.44 -13.70 11.37
N GLU A 221 3.01 -12.65 12.06
CA GLU A 221 1.74 -12.55 12.76
C GLU A 221 0.71 -11.67 12.04
N ASP A 222 1.06 -11.08 10.89
CA ASP A 222 0.27 -10.01 10.28
C ASP A 222 -0.27 -10.38 8.88
N ASP A 223 -1.25 -11.30 8.83
CA ASP A 223 -1.91 -11.80 7.61
C ASP A 223 -2.46 -10.68 6.72
N ASP A 224 -2.87 -9.55 7.31
CA ASP A 224 -3.52 -8.47 6.57
C ASP A 224 -2.54 -7.56 5.78
N CYS A 225 -1.22 -7.75 5.91
CA CYS A 225 -0.23 -7.03 5.08
C CYS A 225 -0.28 -7.49 3.62
N ASP A 226 -1.07 -8.53 3.36
CA ASP A 226 -1.28 -9.14 2.06
C ASP A 226 -1.77 -8.12 1.02
N HIS A 227 -2.73 -7.24 1.32
CA HIS A 227 -3.37 -6.43 0.28
C HIS A 227 -2.43 -5.48 -0.48
N MET A 228 -1.51 -4.82 0.22
CA MET A 228 -0.52 -3.94 -0.41
C MET A 228 0.51 -4.76 -1.20
N VAL A 229 1.01 -5.84 -0.62
CA VAL A 229 1.97 -6.74 -1.28
C VAL A 229 1.34 -7.37 -2.51
N THR A 230 0.15 -7.92 -2.37
CA THR A 230 -0.72 -8.43 -3.44
C THR A 230 -0.86 -7.42 -4.56
N THR A 231 -1.12 -6.15 -4.26
CA THR A 231 -1.24 -5.10 -5.29
C THR A 231 0.05 -4.95 -6.10
N VAL A 232 1.20 -4.88 -5.43
CA VAL A 232 2.50 -4.71 -6.09
C VAL A 232 2.92 -5.97 -6.84
N VAL A 233 2.61 -7.16 -6.30
CA VAL A 233 2.87 -8.46 -6.95
C VAL A 233 2.03 -8.61 -8.21
N HIS A 234 0.74 -8.24 -8.18
CA HIS A 234 -0.10 -8.24 -9.38
C HIS A 234 0.46 -7.30 -10.45
N PHE A 235 0.90 -6.10 -10.06
CA PHE A 235 1.59 -5.20 -10.98
C PHE A 235 2.85 -5.86 -11.57
N ALA A 236 3.72 -6.45 -10.75
CA ALA A 236 4.90 -7.16 -11.22
C ALA A 236 4.56 -8.31 -12.18
N ALA A 237 3.48 -9.05 -11.91
CA ALA A 237 3.00 -10.15 -12.75
C ALA A 237 2.50 -9.66 -14.13
N CYS A 238 1.85 -8.50 -14.20
CA CYS A 238 1.48 -7.87 -15.47
C CYS A 238 2.71 -7.57 -16.36
N TYR A 239 3.87 -7.32 -15.74
CA TYR A 239 5.13 -7.03 -16.41
C TYR A 239 6.19 -8.12 -16.17
N ALA A 240 5.74 -9.38 -16.03
CA ALA A 240 6.57 -10.49 -15.57
C ALA A 240 7.93 -10.59 -16.29
N ASN A 241 7.96 -10.38 -17.61
CA ASN A 241 9.20 -10.46 -18.40
C ASN A 241 10.27 -9.47 -17.94
N ARG A 242 9.86 -8.23 -17.65
CA ARG A 242 10.77 -7.15 -17.23
C ARG A 242 11.24 -7.38 -15.80
N PHE A 243 10.32 -7.79 -14.92
CA PHE A 243 10.67 -8.15 -13.54
C PHE A 243 11.58 -9.38 -13.49
N TRP A 244 11.33 -10.41 -14.31
CA TRP A 244 12.14 -11.62 -14.35
C TRP A 244 13.55 -11.38 -14.90
N ALA A 245 13.73 -10.38 -15.76
CA ALA A 245 15.05 -9.95 -16.23
C ALA A 245 15.84 -9.17 -15.16
N ASN A 246 15.20 -8.70 -14.09
CA ASN A 246 15.86 -8.00 -12.99
C ASN A 246 16.44 -9.00 -11.97
N LEU A 247 17.76 -9.01 -11.81
CA LEU A 247 18.46 -9.93 -10.90
C LEU A 247 17.93 -9.85 -9.46
N HIS A 248 17.77 -8.65 -8.92
CA HIS A 248 17.29 -8.46 -7.55
C HIS A 248 15.87 -8.97 -7.34
N PHE A 249 15.01 -8.89 -8.35
CA PHE A 249 13.69 -9.49 -8.27
C PHE A 249 13.76 -11.01 -8.21
N THR A 250 14.58 -11.63 -9.06
CA THR A 250 14.74 -13.09 -9.08
C THR A 250 15.35 -13.62 -7.78
N GLU A 251 16.28 -12.88 -7.18
CA GLU A 251 16.83 -13.16 -5.85
C GLU A 251 15.73 -13.06 -4.79
N LEU A 252 14.98 -11.95 -4.78
CA LEU A 252 13.90 -11.71 -3.82
C LEU A 252 12.82 -12.80 -3.86
N ILE A 253 12.39 -13.19 -5.07
CA ILE A 253 11.42 -14.28 -5.31
C ILE A 253 12.01 -15.62 -4.87
N GLY A 254 13.28 -15.90 -5.21
CA GLY A 254 13.95 -17.14 -4.84
C GLY A 254 14.14 -17.31 -3.32
N SER A 255 14.35 -16.19 -2.61
CA SER A 255 14.52 -16.18 -1.15
C SER A 255 13.20 -16.15 -0.36
N ASN A 256 12.07 -15.80 -0.99
CA ASN A 256 10.77 -15.68 -0.31
C ASN A 256 9.70 -16.57 -0.96
N LYS A 257 9.44 -17.74 -0.33
CA LYS A 257 8.48 -18.74 -0.82
C LYS A 257 7.06 -18.19 -0.96
N TYR A 258 6.62 -17.35 -0.03
CA TYR A 258 5.29 -16.74 -0.06
C TYR A 258 5.15 -15.78 -1.24
N LEU A 259 6.12 -14.89 -1.43
CA LEU A 259 6.15 -13.97 -2.58
C LEU A 259 6.19 -14.74 -3.92
N CYS A 260 7.01 -15.79 -4.00
CA CYS A 260 7.09 -16.66 -5.16
C CYS A 260 5.73 -17.27 -5.52
N TYR A 261 5.03 -17.81 -4.53
CA TYR A 261 3.68 -18.34 -4.70
C TYR A 261 2.70 -17.28 -5.20
N MET A 262 2.66 -16.11 -4.56
CA MET A 262 1.77 -15.01 -4.97
C MET A 262 2.04 -14.55 -6.40
N PHE A 263 3.32 -14.42 -6.77
CA PHE A 263 3.72 -14.00 -8.10
C PHE A 263 3.32 -15.01 -9.17
N ILE A 264 3.64 -16.30 -8.96
CA ILE A 264 3.24 -17.38 -9.88
C ILE A 264 1.72 -17.42 -10.00
N HIS A 265 1.00 -17.36 -8.87
CA HIS A 265 -0.46 -17.35 -8.86
C HIS A 265 -1.02 -16.16 -9.65
N ALA A 266 -0.48 -14.95 -9.46
CA ALA A 266 -0.88 -13.76 -10.21
C ALA A 266 -0.56 -13.87 -11.71
N VAL A 267 0.56 -14.47 -12.10
CA VAL A 267 0.90 -14.70 -13.51
C VAL A 267 -0.05 -15.70 -14.16
N VAL A 268 -0.35 -16.80 -13.49
CA VAL A 268 -1.20 -17.90 -13.99
C VAL A 268 -2.68 -17.48 -14.05
N ASN A 269 -3.19 -16.85 -13.00
CA ASN A 269 -4.61 -16.55 -12.83
C ASN A 269 -4.99 -15.12 -13.23
N GLY A 270 -4.03 -14.19 -13.31
CA GLY A 270 -4.24 -12.80 -13.73
C GLY A 270 -4.26 -12.60 -15.25
N ALA A 271 -4.31 -13.68 -16.05
CA ALA A 271 -4.69 -13.57 -17.46
C ALA A 271 -6.20 -13.28 -17.50
N PRO A 272 -6.66 -12.14 -18.05
CA PRO A 272 -8.03 -12.12 -18.54
C PRO A 272 -8.14 -13.34 -19.46
N LYS A 273 -9.05 -14.27 -19.15
CA LYS A 273 -9.46 -15.27 -20.12
C LYS A 273 -9.81 -14.43 -21.34
N ASN A 274 -9.06 -14.59 -22.44
CA ASN A 274 -9.34 -13.87 -23.66
C ASN A 274 -10.85 -13.99 -23.87
N VAL A 275 -11.54 -12.85 -23.82
CA VAL A 275 -12.93 -12.76 -24.24
C VAL A 275 -12.90 -13.39 -25.61
N GLU A 276 -13.53 -14.57 -25.72
CA GLU A 276 -13.59 -15.33 -26.97
C GLU A 276 -13.86 -14.32 -28.07
N GLU A 277 -12.95 -14.26 -29.05
CA GLU A 277 -13.12 -13.44 -30.24
C GLU A 277 -14.54 -13.71 -30.73
N GLN A 278 -15.43 -12.72 -30.57
CA GLN A 278 -16.76 -12.84 -31.17
C GLN A 278 -16.52 -13.13 -32.64
N PRO A 279 -17.11 -14.21 -33.18
CA PRO A 279 -16.93 -14.54 -34.58
C PRO A 279 -17.36 -13.31 -35.38
N SER A 280 -16.43 -12.79 -36.17
CA SER A 280 -16.70 -11.73 -37.13
C SER A 280 -17.78 -12.22 -38.08
N GLU A 281 -18.98 -11.64 -37.98
CA GLU A 281 -19.99 -11.68 -39.05
C GLU A 281 -19.53 -10.87 -40.27
#